data_AF-A0A7J8VPU6-F1
#
_entry.id   AF-A0A7J8VPU6-F1
#
_cell.length_a   1.000
_cell.length_b   1.000
_cell.length_c   1.000
_cell.angle_alpha   90.00
_cell.angle_beta   90.00
_cell.angle_gamma   90.00
#
_symmetry.space_group_name_H-M   'P 1'
#
loop_
_entity.id
_entity.type
_entity.pdbx_description
1 polymer ?
#
loop_
_entity_poly.entity_id
_entity_poly.type
_entity_poly.pdbx_seq_one_letter_code
_entity_poly.pdbx_strand_id
1 'polypeptide(L)'
;MHQTDRVLRQFGFCQLIPLTPEVLDDEHKINLRQSNTHWSVFFLEYIEIWENRYNHITTQELIIVPELACAPSYMPWFRIHGK
;
A
#
# COMPACT_ATOMS: atom_id res chain seq x y z
N MET A 1 -0.44 9.91 18.78
CA MET A 1 -1.13 9.92 17.48
C MET A 1 -0.50 8.84 16.61
N HIS A 2 -1.26 7.81 16.25
CA HIS A 2 -0.78 6.73 15.38
C HIS A 2 -0.72 7.21 13.93
N GLN A 3 0.42 7.02 13.25
CA GLN A 3 0.54 7.33 11.83
C GLN A 3 0.03 6.16 10.99
N THR A 4 -0.99 6.39 10.16
CA THR A 4 -1.49 5.39 9.23
C THR A 4 -0.48 5.13 8.13
N ASP A 5 -0.12 3.86 7.91
CA ASP A 5 0.64 3.45 6.73
C ASP A 5 -0.17 3.75 5.47
N ARG A 6 0.28 4.74 4.70
CA ARG A 6 -0.46 5.20 3.51
C ARG A 6 -0.32 4.21 2.37
N VAL A 7 0.79 3.49 2.28
CA VAL A 7 1.09 2.53 1.23
C VAL A 7 0.16 1.32 1.38
N LEU A 8 0.11 0.72 2.56
CA LEU A 8 -0.78 -0.42 2.81
C LEU A 8 -2.24 -0.04 2.54
N ARG A 9 -2.66 1.17 2.93
CA ARG A 9 -4.02 1.65 2.70
C ARG A 9 -4.34 1.91 1.23
N GLN A 10 -3.39 2.42 0.44
CA GLN A 10 -3.58 2.67 -1.00
C GLN A 10 -3.75 1.38 -1.80
N PHE A 11 -3.01 0.33 -1.43
CA PHE A 11 -3.05 -0.95 -2.12
C PHE A 11 -4.05 -1.95 -1.51
N GLY A 12 -4.83 -1.52 -0.50
CA GLY A 12 -5.85 -2.36 0.13
C GLY A 12 -5.30 -3.48 1.00
N PHE A 13 -4.04 -3.38 1.43
CA PHE A 13 -3.42 -4.34 2.34
C PHE A 13 -3.92 -4.18 3.78
N CYS A 14 -3.85 -5.28 4.52
CA CYS A 14 -4.24 -5.34 5.93
C CYS A 14 -3.32 -4.49 6.79
N GLN A 15 -3.91 -3.53 7.49
CA GLN A 15 -3.23 -2.79 8.53
C GLN A 15 -3.42 -3.52 9.85
N LEU A 16 -2.33 -4.03 10.41
CA LEU A 16 -2.33 -4.58 11.76
C LEU A 16 -2.33 -3.44 12.77
N ILE A 17 -2.86 -3.69 13.96
CA ILE A 17 -2.73 -2.77 15.10
C ILE A 17 -1.30 -2.92 15.60
N PRO A 18 -0.45 -1.87 15.50
CA PRO A 18 0.93 -2.01 15.93
C PRO A 18 1.00 -2.03 17.46
N LEU A 19 1.90 -2.86 18.01
CA LEU A 19 2.14 -2.97 19.45
C LEU A 19 2.75 -1.68 20.03
N THR A 20 3.44 -0.90 19.20
CA THR A 20 4.04 0.40 19.52
C THR A 20 3.76 1.39 18.39
N PRO A 21 3.53 2.68 18.67
CA PRO A 21 3.34 3.68 17.63
C PRO A 21 4.55 3.73 16.69
N GLU A 22 4.33 3.43 15.42
CA GLU A 22 5.35 3.49 14.39
C GLU A 22 5.48 4.93 13.89
N VAL A 23 6.71 5.44 13.85
CA VAL A 23 7.02 6.78 13.33
C VAL A 23 7.47 6.59 11.89
N LEU A 24 6.55 6.81 10.95
CA LEU A 24 6.78 6.58 9.53
C LEU A 24 7.25 7.85 8.79
N ASP A 25 7.50 8.94 9.50
CA ASP A 25 7.93 10.22 8.91
C ASP A 25 9.21 10.07 8.09
N ASP A 26 10.14 9.20 8.52
CA ASP A 26 11.39 8.93 7.81
C ASP A 26 11.19 8.06 6.56
N GLU A 27 10.21 7.15 6.57
CA GLU A 27 9.89 6.26 5.45
C GLU A 27 9.10 6.96 4.35
N HIS A 28 8.35 8.01 4.69
CA HIS A 28 7.57 8.81 3.75
C HIS A 28 8.32 10.04 3.19
N LYS A 29 9.67 10.06 3.24
CA LYS A 29 10.51 11.15 2.70
C LYS A 29 10.54 11.23 1.18
N ILE A 30 9.45 10.89 0.49
CA ILE A 30 9.32 11.07 -0.96
C ILE A 30 9.03 12.54 -1.22
N ASN A 31 10.08 13.28 -1.56
CA ASN A 31 9.93 14.65 -2.02
C ASN A 31 9.44 14.61 -3.48
N LEU A 32 8.16 14.94 -3.71
CA LEU A 32 7.54 14.97 -5.05
C LEU A 32 8.15 16.05 -5.98
N ARG A 33 9.10 16.85 -5.48
CA ARG A 33 9.84 17.85 -6.26
C ARG A 33 11.06 17.25 -6.95
N GLN A 34 10.85 16.28 -7.83
CA GLN A 34 11.86 15.92 -8.84
C GLN A 34 11.44 16.60 -10.15
N SER A 35 11.94 17.81 -10.37
CA SER A 35 11.43 18.70 -11.43
C SER A 35 11.79 18.29 -12.86
N ASN A 36 12.72 17.34 -13.04
CA ASN A 36 13.31 17.05 -14.36
C ASN A 36 13.22 15.59 -14.79
N THR A 37 12.47 14.74 -14.07
CA THR A 37 12.30 13.33 -14.48
C THR A 37 11.23 13.23 -15.56
N HIS A 38 11.60 12.73 -16.74
CA HIS A 38 10.64 12.35 -17.78
C HIS A 38 9.87 11.09 -17.34
N TRP A 39 8.83 11.29 -16.53
CA TRP A 39 8.04 10.21 -15.93
C TRP A 39 7.46 9.23 -16.96
N SER A 40 7.12 9.70 -18.17
CA SER A 40 6.65 8.83 -19.25
C SER A 40 7.71 7.81 -19.70
N VAL A 41 8.98 8.22 -19.73
CA VAL A 41 10.10 7.33 -20.05
C VAL A 41 10.45 6.45 -18.85
N PHE A 42 10.43 7.03 -17.65
CA PHE A 42 10.72 6.30 -16.43
C PHE A 42 9.73 5.15 -16.17
N PHE A 43 8.44 5.37 -16.45
CA PHE A 43 7.39 4.37 -16.22
C PHE A 43 7.05 3.52 -17.45
N LEU A 44 7.81 3.62 -18.53
CA LEU A 44 7.46 3.01 -19.82
C LEU A 44 7.32 1.48 -19.72
N GLU A 45 8.22 0.82 -18.97
CA GLU A 45 8.13 -0.61 -18.66
C GLU A 45 6.85 -0.97 -17.91
N TYR A 46 6.49 -0.21 -16.87
CA TYR A 46 5.26 -0.45 -16.10
C TYR A 46 4.00 -0.22 -16.93
N ILE A 47 4.01 0.77 -17.84
CA ILE A 47 2.92 1.02 -18.78
C ILE A 47 2.76 -0.19 -19.72
N GLU A 48 3.85 -0.74 -20.24
CA GLU A 48 3.81 -1.93 -21.10
C GLU A 48 3.25 -3.16 -20.36
N ILE A 49 3.64 -3.37 -19.10
CA ILE A 49 3.07 -4.43 -18.24
C ILE A 49 1.57 -4.22 -18.05
N TRP A 50 1.13 -2.97 -17.83
CA TRP A 50 -0.27 -2.64 -17.61
C TRP A 50 -1.14 -2.83 -18.87
N GLU A 51 -0.65 -2.46 -20.04
CA GLU A 51 -1.34 -2.70 -21.32
C GLU A 51 -1.48 -4.20 -21.57
N ASN A 52 -0.46 -4.99 -21.20
CA ASN A 52 -0.47 -6.44 -21.30
C ASN A 52 -1.05 -7.15 -20.07
N ARG A 53 -1.72 -6.44 -19.15
CA ARG A 53 -2.14 -6.96 -17.83
C ARG A 53 -2.91 -8.28 -17.91
N TYR A 54 -3.71 -8.48 -18.96
CA TYR A 54 -4.50 -9.70 -19.14
C TYR A 54 -3.65 -10.95 -19.33
N ASN A 55 -2.44 -10.82 -19.86
CA ASN A 55 -1.48 -11.92 -19.99
C ASN A 55 -0.81 -12.27 -18.65
N HIS A 56 -0.91 -11.38 -17.66
CA HIS A 56 -0.34 -11.52 -16.32
C HIS A 56 -1.41 -11.86 -15.26
N ILE A 57 -2.67 -12.04 -15.65
CA ILE A 57 -3.70 -12.52 -14.73
C ILE A 57 -3.39 -13.98 -14.39
N THR A 58 -3.05 -14.21 -13.13
CA THR A 58 -2.82 -15.56 -12.61
C THR A 58 -4.09 -16.38 -12.73
N THR A 59 -4.03 -17.51 -13.45
CA THR A 59 -5.15 -18.46 -13.60
C THR A 59 -5.27 -19.46 -12.44
N GLN A 60 -4.40 -19.34 -11.44
CA GLN A 60 -4.37 -20.19 -10.26
C GLN A 60 -5.53 -19.85 -9.31
N GLU A 61 -6.00 -20.85 -8.56
CA GLU A 61 -7.02 -20.66 -7.53
C GLU A 61 -6.59 -19.59 -6.51
N LEU A 62 -7.58 -18.80 -6.09
CA LEU A 62 -7.40 -17.71 -5.15
C LEU A 62 -6.97 -18.28 -3.80
N ILE A 63 -5.72 -18.03 -3.39
CA ILE A 63 -5.25 -18.41 -2.05
C ILE A 63 -5.84 -17.40 -1.06
N ILE A 64 -7.00 -17.72 -0.50
CA ILE A 64 -7.57 -16.96 0.61
C ILE A 64 -6.84 -17.40 1.87
N VAL A 65 -5.81 -16.64 2.23
CA VAL A 65 -5.10 -16.79 3.51
C VAL A 65 -5.88 -16.00 4.57
N PRO A 66 -6.51 -16.64 5.57
CA PRO A 66 -7.26 -15.93 6.60
C PRO A 66 -6.40 -14.93 7.39
N GLU A 67 -5.08 -15.18 7.50
CA GLU A 67 -4.15 -14.22 8.13
C GLU A 67 -3.94 -12.94 7.30
N LEU A 68 -4.22 -12.97 5.99
CA LEU A 68 -4.20 -11.80 5.10
C LEU A 68 -5.59 -11.17 4.93
N ALA A 69 -6.63 -11.69 5.58
CA ALA A 69 -7.94 -11.07 5.58
C ALA A 69 -7.94 -9.80 6.45
N CYS A 70 -8.73 -8.81 6.06
CA CYS A 70 -8.86 -7.54 6.77
C CYS A 70 -9.12 -7.78 8.26
N ALA A 71 -8.19 -7.32 9.13
CA ALA A 71 -8.32 -7.45 10.58
C ALA A 71 -9.57 -6.68 11.06
N PRO A 72 -10.66 -7.37 11.46
CA PRO A 72 -11.94 -6.71 11.77
C PRO A 72 -11.82 -5.73 12.95
N SER A 73 -10.83 -5.94 13.80
CA SER A 73 -10.51 -5.13 14.98
C SER A 73 -9.80 -3.81 14.66
N TYR A 74 -9.18 -3.67 13.48
CA TYR A 74 -8.37 -2.51 13.14
C TYR A 74 -9.20 -1.22 13.02
N MET A 75 -10.31 -1.27 12.27
CA MET A 75 -11.16 -0.10 12.05
C MET A 75 -11.78 0.47 13.35
N PRO A 76 -12.30 -0.35 14.28
CA PRO A 76 -12.70 0.11 15.61
C PRO A 76 -11.55 0.74 16.42
N TRP A 77 -10.37 0.10 16.46
CA TRP A 77 -9.21 0.60 17.20
C TRP A 77 -8.72 1.95 16.66
N PHE A 78 -8.62 2.10 15.33
CA PHE A 78 -8.16 3.32 14.67
C PHE A 78 -9.07 4.53 14.99
N ARG A 79 -10.39 4.33 15.10
CA ARG A 79 -11.30 5.42 15.47
C ARG A 79 -11.04 5.98 16.87
N ILE A 80 -10.47 5.18 17.76
CA ILE A 80 -10.17 5.55 19.14
C ILE A 80 -8.75 6.15 19.23
N HIS A 81 -7.77 5.58 18.53
CA HIS A 81 -6.35 5.89 18.71
C HIS A 81 -5.68 6.64 17.54
N GLY A 82 -6.36 6.79 16.41
CA GLY A 82 -5.86 7.44 15.19
C GLY A 82 -5.97 8.97 15.17
N LYS A 83 -6.40 9.60 16.27
CA LYS A 83 -6.41 11.06 16.45
C LYS A 83 -5.16 11.57 17.14
#